data_AF-A0A916QBG4-F1
#
_entry.id   AF-A0A916QBG4-F1
#
_cell.length_a   1.000
_cell.length_b   1.000
_cell.length_c   1.000
_cell.angle_alpha   90.00
_cell.angle_beta   90.00
_cell.angle_gamma   90.00
#
_symmetry.space_group_name_H-M   'P 1'
#
loop_
_entity.id
_entity.type
_entity.pdbx_description
1 polymer ?
#
loop_
_entity_poly.entity_id
_entity_poly.type
_entity_poly.pdbx_seq_one_letter_code
_entity_poly.pdbx_strand_id
1 'polypeptide(L)'
;MILLQLELYNNHHALLCDYAGSSEAQGPFGDSRPYYVQQTIIANENYLKEFANIHVDGTSLDESAFATPTVLIPDMYKNDESLIKEHLVGEYDLLLNYNQNYGIQEETRTNDFNIVYIDDNSTIKVNTEEGFSDITGGIIIVDTGDFGGLYYLDSLNNRSLFFSVQSREEFSALLTKYDLEKLVVAGTLLTPYLTQLESVTFVLKTLSMFAIVFVVSLVFILYISNYVDVFVNRKRYALKEIMGFSHLKILKSRYIVLAIETIVSAALTAINYYFACFFAIMLLDFLFCELLYRTYIKRALHEIEKGA
;
A
#
# COMPACT_ATOMS: atom_id res chain seq x y z
N MET A 1 1.46 32.83 12.78
CA MET A 1 1.76 31.39 12.62
C MET A 1 0.61 30.53 13.15
N ILE A 2 0.29 30.54 14.45
CA ILE A 2 -0.83 29.79 15.04
C ILE A 2 -2.18 30.13 14.35
N LEU A 3 -2.49 31.42 14.22
CA LEU A 3 -3.68 31.90 13.51
C LEU A 3 -3.69 31.52 12.02
N LEU A 4 -2.52 31.50 11.36
CA LEU A 4 -2.40 31.15 9.94
C LEU A 4 -2.61 29.66 9.71
N GLN A 5 -2.17 28.80 10.64
CA GLN A 5 -2.47 27.37 10.59
C GLN A 5 -3.97 27.11 10.74
N LEU A 6 -4.61 27.79 11.69
CA LEU A 6 -6.05 27.69 11.91
C LEU A 6 -6.83 28.12 10.67
N GLU A 7 -6.42 29.23 10.04
CA GLU A 7 -6.99 29.68 8.76
C GLU A 7 -6.74 28.68 7.63
N LEU A 8 -5.55 28.08 7.54
CA LEU A 8 -5.26 27.07 6.53
C LEU A 8 -6.20 25.87 6.70
N TYR A 9 -6.33 25.38 7.93
CA TYR A 9 -7.16 24.24 8.31
C TYR A 9 -8.63 24.49 7.98
N ASN A 10 -9.17 25.64 8.40
CA ASN A 10 -10.60 25.95 8.24
C ASN A 10 -11.01 26.32 6.80
N ASN A 11 -10.08 26.81 5.97
CA ASN A 11 -10.40 27.28 4.61
C ASN A 11 -10.07 26.28 3.50
N HIS A 12 -9.51 25.11 3.82
CA HIS A 12 -9.16 24.09 2.83
C HIS A 12 -9.76 22.75 3.21
N HIS A 13 -9.79 21.82 2.26
CA HIS A 13 -10.30 20.47 2.49
C HIS A 13 -9.31 19.64 3.31
N ALA A 14 -9.25 19.97 4.60
CA ALA A 14 -8.45 19.31 5.60
C ALA A 14 -9.13 18.01 6.05
N LEU A 15 -8.34 16.98 6.26
CA LEU A 15 -8.73 15.64 6.67
C LEU A 15 -7.94 15.31 7.94
N LEU A 16 -8.60 15.39 9.10
CA LEU A 16 -7.99 15.13 10.41
C LEU A 16 -8.47 13.78 10.93
N CYS A 17 -7.53 12.92 11.32
CA CYS A 17 -7.77 11.70 12.07
C CYS A 17 -6.56 11.38 12.94
N ASP A 18 -6.68 11.66 14.24
CA ASP A 18 -5.67 11.41 15.25
C ASP A 18 -6.12 10.26 16.15
N TYR A 19 -5.49 9.09 16.00
CA TYR A 19 -5.86 7.87 16.73
C TYR A 19 -4.90 7.61 17.89
N ALA A 20 -5.41 7.76 19.11
CA ALA A 20 -4.64 7.55 20.32
C ALA A 20 -4.13 6.11 20.46
N GLY A 21 -4.86 5.12 19.94
CA GLY A 21 -4.52 3.69 20.03
C GLY A 21 -3.41 3.22 19.08
N SER A 22 -2.87 4.10 18.24
CA SER A 22 -1.67 3.78 17.46
C SER A 22 -0.50 3.50 18.39
N SER A 23 0.32 2.49 18.07
CA SER A 23 1.54 2.14 18.81
C SER A 23 2.49 3.35 19.01
N GLU A 24 2.56 4.24 18.02
CA GLU A 24 3.34 5.47 18.07
C GLU A 24 2.82 6.44 19.14
N ALA A 25 1.49 6.61 19.26
CA ALA A 25 0.87 7.46 20.27
C ALA A 25 0.86 6.81 21.67
N GLN A 26 0.78 5.48 21.73
CA GLN A 26 0.71 4.72 22.97
C GLN A 26 2.07 4.60 23.68
N GLY A 27 3.18 4.54 22.92
CA GLY A 27 4.54 4.40 23.46
C GLY A 27 4.74 3.10 24.25
N PRO A 28 5.83 2.97 25.03
CA PRO A 28 6.20 1.71 25.70
C PRO A 28 5.24 1.26 26.81
N PHE A 29 4.27 2.09 27.19
CA PHE A 29 3.29 1.81 28.25
C PHE A 29 1.85 1.72 27.71
N GLY A 30 1.70 1.59 26.38
CA GLY A 30 0.41 1.57 25.70
C GLY A 30 -0.63 0.65 26.33
N ASP A 31 -0.26 -0.61 26.46
CA ASP A 31 -1.10 -1.70 26.97
C ASP A 31 -1.62 -1.47 28.41
N SER A 32 -1.01 -0.56 29.16
CA SER A 32 -1.41 -0.24 30.53
C SER A 32 -2.41 0.91 30.65
N ARG A 33 -2.66 1.65 29.55
CA ARG A 33 -3.64 2.74 29.55
C ARG A 33 -5.07 2.19 29.62
N PRO A 34 -6.02 2.94 30.21
CA PRO A 34 -7.42 2.55 30.16
C PRO A 34 -7.92 2.45 28.72
N TYR A 35 -8.82 1.51 28.46
CA TYR A 35 -9.32 1.27 27.09
C TYR A 35 -9.95 2.53 26.47
N TYR A 36 -10.65 3.35 27.26
CA TYR A 36 -11.32 4.55 26.78
C TYR A 36 -10.35 5.68 26.38
N VAL A 37 -9.08 5.59 26.79
CA VAL A 37 -7.99 6.47 26.33
C VAL A 37 -7.37 5.92 25.05
N GLN A 38 -7.25 4.59 24.94
CA GLN A 38 -6.70 3.94 23.74
C GLN A 38 -7.66 4.03 22.55
N GLN A 39 -8.96 4.02 22.81
CA GLN A 39 -9.99 4.07 21.76
C GLN A 39 -10.37 5.51 21.36
N THR A 40 -9.73 6.54 21.95
CA THR A 40 -9.99 7.93 21.59
C THR A 40 -9.47 8.23 20.19
N ILE A 41 -10.33 8.84 19.38
CA ILE A 41 -10.02 9.30 18.04
C ILE A 41 -10.47 10.76 17.95
N ILE A 42 -9.63 11.63 17.41
CA ILE A 42 -10.02 13.00 17.08
C ILE A 42 -10.11 13.08 15.57
N ALA A 43 -11.31 13.37 15.05
CA ALA A 43 -11.54 13.43 13.62
C ALA A 43 -12.39 14.64 13.25
N ASN A 44 -12.17 15.18 12.06
CA ASN A 44 -13.00 16.28 11.57
C ASN A 44 -14.13 15.79 10.66
N GLU A 45 -15.09 16.68 10.40
CA GLU A 45 -16.26 16.39 9.57
C GLU A 45 -15.88 15.81 8.20
N ASN A 46 -14.92 16.41 7.50
CA ASN A 46 -14.48 15.95 6.19
C ASN A 46 -13.95 14.51 6.23
N TYR A 47 -13.16 14.18 7.25
CA TYR A 47 -12.62 12.83 7.41
C TYR A 47 -13.73 11.81 7.68
N LEU A 48 -14.67 12.16 8.57
CA LEU A 48 -15.80 11.28 8.89
C LEU A 48 -16.68 11.00 7.67
N LYS A 49 -16.90 11.99 6.81
CA LYS A 49 -17.69 11.83 5.57
C LYS A 49 -17.05 10.87 4.56
N GLU A 50 -15.73 10.90 4.44
CA GLU A 50 -15.01 10.12 3.43
C GLU A 50 -14.58 8.73 3.92
N PHE A 51 -14.27 8.60 5.21
CA PHE A 51 -13.53 7.46 5.75
C PHE A 51 -14.20 6.79 6.95
N ALA A 52 -15.38 7.24 7.36
CA ALA A 52 -16.16 6.61 8.41
C ALA A 52 -17.54 6.16 7.91
N ASN A 53 -18.08 5.15 8.58
CA ASN A 53 -19.42 4.64 8.38
C ASN A 53 -20.09 4.55 9.76
N ILE A 54 -20.64 5.68 10.20
CA ILE A 54 -21.23 5.85 11.52
C ILE A 54 -22.75 5.77 11.44
N HIS A 55 -23.35 4.97 12.31
CA HIS A 55 -24.79 4.81 12.40
C HIS A 55 -25.30 5.17 13.80
N VAL A 56 -26.52 5.69 13.83
CA VAL A 56 -27.31 5.94 15.04
C VAL A 56 -28.67 5.26 14.81
N ASP A 57 -29.00 4.29 15.67
CA ASP A 57 -30.24 3.52 15.58
C ASP A 57 -30.45 2.87 14.19
N GLY A 58 -29.37 2.39 13.56
CA GLY A 58 -29.37 1.77 12.23
C GLY A 58 -29.48 2.74 11.05
N THR A 59 -29.46 4.05 11.30
CA THR A 59 -29.46 5.10 10.25
C THR A 59 -28.12 5.83 10.22
N SER A 60 -27.64 6.24 9.04
CA SER A 60 -26.40 7.01 8.93
C SER A 60 -26.51 8.32 9.71
N LEU A 61 -25.42 8.70 10.39
CA LEU A 61 -25.35 9.92 11.20
C LEU A 61 -25.70 11.17 10.35
N ASP A 62 -26.59 12.01 10.87
CA ASP A 62 -26.95 13.29 10.25
C ASP A 62 -25.83 14.32 10.41
N GLU A 63 -25.49 15.03 9.33
CA GLU A 63 -24.45 16.05 9.30
C GLU A 63 -24.75 17.22 10.26
N SER A 64 -26.03 17.45 10.58
CA SER A 64 -26.44 18.44 11.57
C SER A 64 -25.81 18.21 12.96
N ALA A 65 -25.40 16.98 13.27
CA ALA A 65 -24.72 16.64 14.52
C ALA A 65 -23.34 17.29 14.67
N PHE A 66 -22.73 17.74 13.57
CA PHE A 66 -21.39 18.36 13.58
C PHE A 66 -21.44 19.89 13.73
N ALA A 67 -22.62 20.51 13.68
CA ALA A 67 -22.77 21.96 13.85
C ALA A 67 -22.46 22.45 15.27
N THR A 68 -22.44 21.53 16.24
CA THR A 68 -22.02 21.77 17.62
C THR A 68 -20.87 20.84 17.96
N PRO A 69 -19.99 21.23 18.91
CA PRO A 69 -19.05 20.32 19.54
C PRO A 69 -19.72 19.00 19.93
N THR A 70 -19.30 17.89 19.32
CA THR A 70 -19.95 16.59 19.50
C THR A 70 -18.91 15.50 19.72
N VAL A 71 -19.20 14.59 20.64
CA VAL A 71 -18.45 13.36 20.86
C VAL A 71 -19.35 12.17 20.57
N LEU A 72 -18.87 11.24 19.75
CA LEU A 72 -19.56 10.03 19.38
C LEU A 72 -19.06 8.88 20.24
N ILE A 73 -19.98 8.20 20.93
CA ILE A 73 -19.66 7.11 21.86
C ILE A 73 -20.43 5.84 21.47
N PRO A 74 -19.75 4.71 21.22
CA PRO A 74 -20.41 3.43 21.01
C PRO A 74 -21.33 3.01 22.16
N ASP A 75 -22.47 2.43 21.81
CA ASP A 75 -23.50 1.96 22.74
C ASP A 75 -22.99 0.97 23.80
N MET A 76 -22.01 0.14 23.44
CA MET A 76 -21.34 -0.81 24.33
C MET A 76 -20.71 -0.14 25.57
N TYR A 77 -20.45 1.17 25.54
CA TYR A 77 -19.82 1.91 26.63
C TYR A 77 -20.80 2.65 27.56
N LYS A 78 -22.12 2.54 27.35
CA LYS A 78 -23.15 3.18 28.20
C LYS A 78 -22.98 2.90 29.70
N ASN A 79 -22.48 1.72 30.08
CA ASN A 79 -22.27 1.36 31.49
C ASN A 79 -21.10 2.12 32.15
N ASP A 80 -20.13 2.58 31.36
CA ASP A 80 -18.92 3.25 31.82
C ASP A 80 -18.96 4.77 31.55
N GLU A 81 -20.14 5.32 31.22
CA GLU A 81 -20.36 6.71 30.79
C GLU A 81 -19.70 7.73 31.72
N SER A 82 -19.82 7.56 33.05
CA SER A 82 -19.27 8.52 34.01
C SER A 82 -17.74 8.64 33.92
N LEU A 83 -17.03 7.52 33.70
CA LEU A 83 -15.58 7.50 33.61
C LEU A 83 -15.12 8.10 32.28
N ILE A 84 -15.80 7.73 31.20
CA ILE A 84 -15.50 8.22 29.85
C ILE A 84 -15.76 9.73 29.78
N LYS A 85 -16.86 10.21 30.35
CA LYS A 85 -17.20 11.63 30.37
C LYS A 85 -16.16 12.47 31.13
N GLU A 86 -15.67 12.00 32.28
CA GLU A 86 -14.60 12.68 33.01
C GLU A 86 -13.33 12.81 32.16
N HIS A 87 -12.93 11.72 31.50
CA HIS A 87 -11.78 11.73 30.59
C HIS A 87 -11.99 12.70 29.41
N LEU A 88 -13.16 12.63 28.75
CA LEU A 88 -13.49 13.46 27.59
C LEU A 88 -13.51 14.95 27.91
N VAL A 89 -14.03 15.35 29.08
CA VAL A 89 -14.00 16.75 29.51
C VAL A 89 -12.57 17.25 29.63
N GLY A 90 -11.70 16.47 30.29
CA GLY A 90 -10.29 16.82 30.41
C GLY A 90 -9.58 16.90 29.06
N GLU A 91 -9.80 15.93 28.18
CA GLU A 91 -9.17 15.89 26.86
C GLU A 91 -9.66 17.04 25.96
N TYR A 92 -10.97 17.32 25.96
CA TYR A 92 -11.55 18.39 25.18
C TYR A 92 -11.04 19.77 25.63
N ASP A 93 -10.97 20.01 26.95
CA ASP A 93 -10.41 21.24 27.52
C ASP A 93 -8.93 21.42 27.16
N LEU A 94 -8.16 20.32 27.15
CA LEU A 94 -6.75 20.33 26.71
C LEU A 94 -6.61 20.69 25.22
N LEU A 95 -7.49 20.18 24.37
CA LEU A 95 -7.47 20.48 22.93
C LEU A 95 -7.87 21.93 22.63
N LEU A 96 -8.89 22.44 23.31
CA LEU A 96 -9.28 23.85 23.22
C LEU A 96 -8.17 24.79 23.67
N ASN A 97 -7.47 24.45 24.74
CA ASN A 97 -6.46 25.29 25.35
C ASN A 97 -5.02 24.84 25.03
N TYR A 98 -4.85 24.07 23.95
CA TYR A 98 -3.59 23.40 23.60
C TYR A 98 -2.39 24.36 23.54
N ASN A 99 -2.61 25.61 23.10
CA ASN A 99 -1.58 26.64 23.04
C ASN A 99 -0.98 26.97 24.42
N GLN A 100 -1.78 26.89 25.48
CA GLN A 100 -1.36 27.19 26.86
C GLN A 100 -0.35 26.16 27.38
N ASN A 101 -0.38 24.92 26.88
CA ASN A 101 0.61 23.88 27.22
C ASN A 101 2.03 24.27 26.79
N TYR A 102 2.16 25.19 25.83
CA TYR A 102 3.42 25.74 25.34
C TYR A 102 3.77 27.11 25.95
N GLY A 103 3.05 27.53 27.00
CA GLY A 103 3.30 28.78 27.73
C GLY A 103 2.76 30.04 27.03
N ILE A 104 1.90 29.87 26.02
CA ILE A 104 1.26 30.99 25.33
C ILE A 104 0.08 31.47 26.17
N GLN A 105 0.10 32.76 26.55
CA GLN A 105 -0.97 33.37 27.33
C GLN A 105 -2.14 33.76 26.42
N GLU A 106 -3.23 33.01 26.51
CA GLU A 106 -4.50 33.24 25.83
C GLU A 106 -5.64 33.09 26.85
N GLU A 107 -6.81 33.65 26.56
CA GLU A 107 -8.00 33.43 27.40
C GLU A 107 -8.36 31.93 27.40
N THR A 108 -8.55 31.35 28.58
CA THR A 108 -8.98 29.95 28.70
C THR A 108 -10.39 29.83 28.14
N ARG A 109 -10.51 28.98 27.12
CA ARG A 109 -11.77 28.67 26.45
C ARG A 109 -12.39 27.44 27.09
N THR A 110 -13.70 27.47 27.25
CA THR A 110 -14.51 26.34 27.75
C THR A 110 -15.70 26.20 26.84
N ASN A 111 -15.91 25.01 26.30
CA ASN A 111 -17.12 24.66 25.54
C ASN A 111 -17.72 23.40 26.13
N ASP A 112 -19.04 23.37 26.19
CA ASP A 112 -19.77 22.13 26.38
C ASP A 112 -19.84 21.38 25.05
N PHE A 113 -19.73 20.06 25.11
CA PHE A 113 -19.94 19.18 23.95
C PHE A 113 -21.17 18.31 24.16
N ASN A 114 -21.84 18.01 23.05
CA ASN A 114 -22.91 17.03 23.00
C ASN A 114 -22.33 15.62 22.95
N ILE A 115 -23.02 14.66 23.56
CA ILE A 115 -22.69 13.24 23.45
C ILE A 115 -23.77 12.57 22.61
N VAL A 116 -23.36 11.96 21.50
CA VAL A 116 -24.23 11.18 20.63
C VAL A 116 -23.80 9.73 20.71
N TYR A 117 -24.75 8.86 21.03
CA TYR A 117 -24.52 7.43 21.05
C TYR A 117 -24.63 6.84 19.64
N ILE A 118 -23.68 5.99 19.27
CA ILE A 118 -23.58 5.37 17.94
C ILE A 118 -23.64 3.86 18.05
N ASP A 119 -24.05 3.21 16.95
CA ASP A 119 -24.13 1.76 16.86
C ASP A 119 -22.73 1.13 16.98
N ASP A 120 -22.62 0.02 17.71
CA ASP A 120 -21.34 -0.66 17.99
C ASP A 120 -20.59 -1.16 16.74
N ASN A 121 -21.32 -1.33 15.63
CA ASN A 121 -20.77 -1.75 14.35
C ASN A 121 -20.26 -0.58 13.49
N SER A 122 -20.36 0.66 13.99
CA SER A 122 -19.84 1.84 13.32
C SER A 122 -18.33 1.71 13.14
N THR A 123 -17.85 2.04 11.94
CA THR A 123 -16.44 1.90 11.58
C THR A 123 -15.82 3.23 11.21
N ILE A 124 -14.54 3.40 11.51
CA ILE A 124 -13.71 4.50 11.01
C ILE A 124 -12.37 3.96 10.54
N LYS A 125 -11.89 4.41 9.38
CA LYS A 125 -10.54 4.08 8.92
C LYS A 125 -9.55 4.93 9.70
N VAL A 126 -8.54 4.29 10.29
CA VAL A 126 -7.43 4.99 10.96
C VAL A 126 -6.10 4.55 10.38
N ASN A 127 -5.12 5.43 10.44
CA ASN A 127 -3.76 5.11 10.04
C ASN A 127 -3.05 4.35 11.17
N THR A 128 -2.64 3.12 10.91
CA THR A 128 -1.89 2.25 11.84
C THR A 128 -0.51 1.95 11.26
N GLU A 129 0.38 1.29 12.02
CA GLU A 129 1.70 0.88 11.51
C GLU A 129 1.61 0.01 10.25
N GLU A 130 0.56 -0.79 10.14
CA GLU A 130 0.30 -1.68 9.01
C GLU A 130 -0.43 -0.98 7.84
N GLY A 131 -0.70 0.33 7.98
CA GLY A 131 -1.44 1.14 7.03
C GLY A 131 -2.86 1.46 7.50
N PHE A 132 -3.73 1.83 6.56
CA PHE A 132 -5.11 2.19 6.85
C PHE A 132 -5.97 0.97 7.16
N SER A 133 -6.58 0.95 8.35
CA SER A 133 -7.40 -0.16 8.83
C SER A 133 -8.74 0.37 9.37
N ASP A 134 -9.83 -0.36 9.11
CA ASP A 134 -11.13 -0.08 9.71
C ASP A 134 -11.13 -0.54 11.18
N ILE A 135 -11.49 0.36 12.10
CA ILE A 135 -11.67 0.05 13.52
C ILE A 135 -13.11 0.29 13.95
N THR A 136 -13.56 -0.52 14.91
CA THR A 136 -14.88 -0.43 15.58
C THR A 136 -14.69 -0.10 17.04
N GLY A 137 -15.69 0.52 17.67
CA GLY A 137 -15.63 0.84 19.09
C GLY A 137 -14.77 2.07 19.42
N GLY A 138 -14.47 2.91 18.43
CA GLY A 138 -13.76 4.17 18.65
C GLY A 138 -14.63 5.21 19.35
N ILE A 139 -14.08 5.91 20.34
CA ILE A 139 -14.68 7.09 20.96
C ILE A 139 -14.21 8.31 20.18
N ILE A 140 -15.08 8.95 19.41
CA ILE A 140 -14.69 9.95 18.42
C ILE A 140 -15.03 11.35 18.94
N ILE A 141 -14.02 12.17 19.18
CA ILE A 141 -14.16 13.61 19.38
C ILE A 141 -14.21 14.27 18.00
N VAL A 142 -15.33 14.91 17.68
CA VAL A 142 -15.47 15.63 16.40
C VAL A 142 -14.86 17.02 16.53
N ASP A 143 -13.84 17.29 15.72
CA ASP A 143 -13.23 18.62 15.62
C ASP A 143 -14.08 19.56 14.75
N THR A 144 -14.45 20.71 15.32
CA THR A 144 -15.20 21.78 14.66
C THR A 144 -14.31 22.90 14.11
N GLY A 145 -12.99 22.80 14.24
CA GLY A 145 -12.05 23.84 13.81
C GLY A 145 -11.77 24.92 14.87
N ASP A 146 -12.10 24.62 16.14
CA ASP A 146 -11.96 25.55 17.27
C ASP A 146 -10.80 25.20 18.21
N PHE A 147 -10.09 24.10 18.01
CA PHE A 147 -8.96 23.72 18.86
C PHE A 147 -7.79 24.70 18.77
N GLY A 148 -6.84 24.61 19.70
CA GLY A 148 -5.67 25.48 19.70
C GLY A 148 -4.88 25.33 18.40
N GLY A 149 -4.51 26.44 17.75
CA GLY A 149 -3.81 26.38 16.46
C GLY A 149 -2.48 25.59 16.47
N LEU A 150 -1.82 25.45 17.63
CA LEU A 150 -0.66 24.57 17.79
C LEU A 150 -1.02 23.09 17.69
N TYR A 151 -2.22 22.68 18.09
CA TYR A 151 -2.69 21.30 17.94
C TYR A 151 -2.64 20.90 16.46
N TYR A 152 -3.22 21.71 15.57
CA TYR A 152 -3.19 21.41 14.13
C TYR A 152 -1.78 21.40 13.53
N LEU A 153 -0.83 22.17 14.09
CA LEU A 153 0.57 22.09 13.68
C LEU A 153 1.21 20.77 14.11
N ASP A 154 0.97 20.34 15.34
CA ASP A 154 1.47 19.06 15.84
C ASP A 154 0.80 17.87 15.13
N SER A 155 -0.51 17.93 14.88
CA SER A 155 -1.23 16.94 14.08
C SER A 155 -0.70 16.86 12.65
N LEU A 156 -0.30 17.99 12.05
CA LEU A 156 0.37 17.99 10.75
C LEU A 156 1.73 17.30 10.84
N ASN A 157 2.53 17.58 11.87
CA ASN A 157 3.84 16.95 12.06
C ASN A 157 3.73 15.43 12.35
N ASN A 158 2.70 15.03 13.09
CA ASN A 158 2.48 13.65 13.54
C ASN A 158 1.74 12.77 12.53
N ARG A 159 1.44 13.28 11.33
CA ARG A 159 0.72 12.54 10.25
C ARG A 159 -0.73 12.21 10.59
N SER A 160 -1.37 13.03 11.43
CA SER A 160 -2.80 12.91 11.75
C SER A 160 -3.64 13.90 10.92
N LEU A 161 -3.03 14.93 10.33
CA LEU A 161 -3.69 15.94 9.50
C LEU A 161 -3.20 15.90 8.05
N PHE A 162 -4.14 15.82 7.11
CA PHE A 162 -3.90 15.79 5.66
C PHE A 162 -4.69 16.89 4.95
N PHE A 163 -4.24 17.30 3.78
CA PHE A 163 -4.96 18.23 2.91
C PHE A 163 -5.21 17.58 1.55
N SER A 164 -6.47 17.55 1.11
CA SER A 164 -6.82 17.02 -0.20
C SER A 164 -6.45 18.05 -1.28
N VAL A 165 -5.37 17.76 -2.01
CA VAL A 165 -4.77 18.62 -3.03
C VAL A 165 -4.39 17.77 -4.25
N GLN A 166 -4.38 18.37 -5.44
CA GLN A 166 -4.17 17.61 -6.69
C GLN A 166 -2.70 17.28 -6.93
N SER A 167 -1.78 18.08 -6.37
CA SER A 167 -0.34 17.91 -6.57
C SER A 167 0.48 18.34 -5.37
N ARG A 168 1.72 17.84 -5.31
CA ARG A 168 2.70 18.22 -4.28
C ARG A 168 3.09 19.70 -4.40
N GLU A 169 3.19 20.19 -5.62
CA GLU A 169 3.53 21.57 -5.93
C GLU A 169 2.45 22.53 -5.40
N GLU A 170 1.18 22.15 -5.56
CA GLU A 170 0.03 22.88 -5.01
C GLU A 170 0.07 22.92 -3.48
N PHE A 171 0.34 21.78 -2.83
CA PHE A 171 0.52 21.75 -1.38
C PHE A 171 1.69 22.63 -0.91
N SER A 172 2.82 22.59 -1.62
CA SER A 172 3.97 23.43 -1.29
C SER A 172 3.65 24.92 -1.46
N ALA A 173 2.93 25.29 -2.52
CA ALA A 173 2.48 26.67 -2.75
C ALA A 173 1.50 27.13 -1.67
N LEU A 174 0.63 26.22 -1.21
CA LEU A 174 -0.31 26.45 -0.11
C LEU A 174 0.44 26.75 1.19
N LEU A 175 1.44 25.94 1.55
CA LEU A 175 2.26 26.18 2.74
C LEU A 175 3.05 27.49 2.67
N THR A 176 3.59 27.85 1.50
CA THR A 176 4.24 29.15 1.29
C THR A 176 3.26 30.32 1.43
N LYS A 177 2.02 30.19 0.92
CA LYS A 177 0.99 31.24 1.05
C LYS A 177 0.67 31.59 2.51
N TYR A 178 0.75 30.60 3.41
CA TYR A 178 0.48 30.77 4.84
C TYR A 178 1.75 30.98 5.69
N ASP A 179 2.92 31.22 5.07
CA ASP A 179 4.22 31.35 5.75
C ASP A 179 4.63 30.12 6.59
N LEU A 180 4.16 28.92 6.21
CA LEU A 180 4.40 27.65 6.91
C LEU A 180 5.48 26.78 6.23
N GLU A 181 6.11 27.29 5.19
CA GLU A 181 7.12 26.61 4.36
C GLU A 181 8.33 26.05 5.14
N LYS A 182 8.62 26.60 6.33
CA LYS A 182 9.74 26.16 7.19
C LYS A 182 9.36 25.10 8.23
N LEU A 183 8.07 24.93 8.52
CA LEU A 183 7.56 23.94 9.49
C LEU A 183 7.47 22.56 8.86
N VAL A 184 7.09 22.52 7.59
CA VAL A 184 7.04 21.31 6.79
C VAL A 184 8.34 21.23 5.99
N VAL A 185 9.39 20.70 6.59
CA VAL A 185 10.49 20.20 5.76
C VAL A 185 9.89 19.07 4.95
N ALA A 186 9.77 19.23 3.63
CA ALA A 186 9.19 18.19 2.75
C ALA A 186 9.90 16.82 2.88
N GLY A 187 11.05 16.77 3.55
CA GLY A 187 11.78 15.58 3.98
C GLY A 187 11.57 15.15 5.45
N THR A 188 10.50 15.52 6.14
CA THR A 188 10.11 14.91 7.44
C THR A 188 8.75 14.23 7.35
N LEU A 189 7.75 14.86 6.72
CA LEU A 189 6.43 14.26 6.50
C LEU A 189 6.48 12.99 5.62
N LEU A 190 7.26 13.04 4.54
CA LEU A 190 7.37 11.95 3.58
C LEU A 190 8.52 11.00 3.89
N THR A 191 9.44 11.31 4.80
CA THR A 191 10.64 10.47 5.00
C THR A 191 10.35 9.07 5.53
N PRO A 192 9.41 8.84 6.45
CA PRO A 192 9.02 7.48 6.82
C PRO A 192 8.40 6.71 5.64
N TYR A 193 7.51 7.37 4.87
CA TYR A 193 6.92 6.81 3.67
C TYR A 193 7.96 6.54 2.57
N LEU A 194 8.90 7.46 2.37
CA LEU A 194 10.04 7.32 1.47
C LEU A 194 10.95 6.20 1.94
N THR A 195 11.17 6.01 3.24
CA THR A 195 12.02 4.92 3.76
C THR A 195 11.35 3.57 3.56
N GLN A 196 10.04 3.46 3.82
CA GLN A 196 9.26 2.26 3.54
C GLN A 196 9.19 2.01 2.02
N LEU A 197 8.84 3.02 1.22
CA LEU A 197 8.83 2.92 -0.23
C LEU A 197 10.23 2.66 -0.80
N GLU A 198 11.30 3.21 -0.23
CA GLU A 198 12.68 2.94 -0.62
C GLU A 198 13.06 1.51 -0.31
N SER A 199 12.66 0.97 0.84
CA SER A 199 12.89 -0.44 1.17
C SER A 199 12.11 -1.37 0.22
N VAL A 200 10.84 -1.08 -0.06
CA VAL A 200 10.01 -1.86 -1.00
C VAL A 200 10.53 -1.72 -2.43
N THR A 201 10.88 -0.52 -2.87
CA THR A 201 11.45 -0.28 -4.20
C THR A 201 12.85 -0.88 -4.33
N PHE A 202 13.66 -0.88 -3.27
CA PHE A 202 14.94 -1.56 -3.22
C PHE A 202 14.75 -3.08 -3.34
N VAL A 203 13.80 -3.66 -2.60
CA VAL A 203 13.45 -5.08 -2.70
C VAL A 203 12.95 -5.41 -4.10
N LEU A 204 12.04 -4.63 -4.67
CA LEU A 204 11.53 -4.82 -6.04
C LEU A 204 12.62 -4.65 -7.10
N LYS A 205 13.51 -3.68 -6.95
CA LYS A 205 14.64 -3.44 -7.86
C LYS A 205 15.67 -4.57 -7.77
N THR A 206 15.93 -5.06 -6.56
CA THR A 206 16.81 -6.21 -6.31
C THR A 206 16.19 -7.48 -6.89
N LEU A 207 14.91 -7.73 -6.63
CA LEU A 207 14.17 -8.89 -7.13
C LEU A 207 14.05 -8.88 -8.66
N SER A 208 13.79 -7.72 -9.27
CA SER A 208 13.78 -7.59 -10.74
C SER A 208 15.16 -7.80 -11.34
N MET A 209 16.24 -7.30 -10.73
CA MET A 209 17.61 -7.58 -11.17
C MET A 209 17.91 -9.08 -11.12
N PHE A 210 17.57 -9.76 -10.02
CA PHE A 210 17.71 -11.21 -9.90
C PHE A 210 16.86 -11.96 -10.93
N ALA A 211 15.62 -11.54 -11.15
CA ALA A 211 14.73 -12.14 -12.15
C ALA A 211 15.31 -12.01 -13.57
N ILE A 212 15.86 -10.85 -13.93
CA ILE A 212 16.51 -10.65 -15.23
C ILE A 212 17.72 -11.59 -15.39
N VAL A 213 18.61 -11.64 -14.39
CA VAL A 213 19.79 -12.52 -14.42
C VAL A 213 19.37 -13.98 -14.52
N PHE A 214 18.33 -14.38 -13.78
CA PHE A 214 17.79 -15.73 -13.83
C PHE A 214 17.23 -16.08 -15.21
N VAL A 215 16.42 -15.20 -15.81
CA VAL A 215 15.85 -15.41 -17.16
C VAL A 215 16.95 -15.52 -18.22
N VAL A 216 17.96 -14.63 -18.19
CA VAL A 216 19.08 -14.68 -19.14
C VAL A 216 19.87 -15.98 -18.99
N SER A 217 20.14 -16.40 -17.74
CA SER A 217 20.84 -17.66 -17.46
C SER A 217 20.05 -18.87 -17.92
N LEU A 218 18.72 -18.87 -17.71
CA LEU A 218 17.83 -19.95 -18.15
C LEU A 218 17.83 -20.06 -19.68
N VAL A 219 17.67 -18.94 -20.39
CA VAL A 219 17.72 -18.90 -21.86
C VAL A 219 19.06 -19.41 -22.39
N PHE A 220 20.17 -19.05 -21.73
CA PHE A 220 21.50 -19.52 -22.09
C PHE A 220 21.67 -21.05 -21.90
N ILE A 221 21.21 -21.58 -20.77
CA ILE A 221 21.26 -23.03 -20.49
C ILE A 221 20.42 -23.81 -21.51
N LEU A 222 19.21 -23.33 -21.82
CA LEU A 222 18.34 -23.96 -22.83
C LEU A 222 19.02 -23.95 -24.21
N TYR A 223 19.60 -22.82 -24.62
CA TYR A 223 20.32 -22.73 -25.88
C TYR A 223 21.50 -23.71 -25.96
N ILE A 224 22.36 -23.75 -24.93
CA ILE A 224 23.52 -24.67 -24.90
C ILE A 224 23.08 -26.13 -24.88
N SER A 225 22.08 -26.47 -24.07
CA SER A 225 21.51 -27.82 -24.04
C SER A 225 21.04 -28.25 -25.43
N ASN A 226 20.28 -27.39 -26.11
CA ASN A 226 19.78 -27.68 -27.45
C ASN A 226 20.88 -27.75 -28.51
N TYR A 227 21.89 -26.90 -28.39
CA TYR A 227 23.06 -26.90 -29.26
C TYR A 227 23.84 -28.21 -29.15
N VAL A 228 24.14 -28.66 -27.91
CA VAL A 228 24.86 -29.91 -27.66
C VAL A 228 24.09 -31.09 -28.24
N ASP A 229 22.77 -31.18 -28.03
CA ASP A 229 21.96 -32.27 -28.56
C ASP A 229 21.97 -32.33 -30.10
N VAL A 230 21.74 -31.19 -30.76
CA VAL A 230 21.77 -31.09 -32.23
C VAL A 230 23.15 -31.42 -32.78
N PHE A 231 24.21 -30.93 -32.13
CA PHE A 231 25.58 -31.12 -32.59
C PHE A 231 26.06 -32.57 -32.43
N VAL A 232 25.81 -33.20 -31.29
CA VAL A 232 26.16 -34.60 -31.04
C VAL A 232 25.44 -35.53 -32.03
N ASN A 233 24.17 -35.25 -32.31
CA ASN A 233 23.37 -36.06 -33.22
C ASN A 233 23.44 -35.65 -34.70
N ARG A 234 24.28 -34.65 -35.05
CA ARG A 234 24.33 -34.03 -36.41
C ARG A 234 24.46 -35.04 -37.54
N LYS A 235 25.36 -36.03 -37.41
CA LYS A 235 25.62 -37.05 -38.44
C LYS A 235 24.42 -37.97 -38.63
N ARG A 236 23.77 -38.36 -37.52
CA ARG A 236 22.58 -39.24 -37.53
C ARG A 236 21.38 -38.52 -38.13
N TYR A 237 21.21 -37.23 -37.85
CA TYR A 237 20.13 -36.42 -38.41
C TYR A 237 20.35 -36.14 -39.90
N ALA A 238 21.55 -35.74 -40.31
CA ALA A 238 21.90 -35.53 -41.72
C ALA A 238 21.70 -36.79 -42.56
N LEU A 239 22.11 -37.97 -42.06
CA LEU A 239 21.91 -39.24 -42.76
C LEU A 239 20.43 -39.57 -42.98
N LYS A 240 19.58 -39.33 -41.97
CA LYS A 240 18.13 -39.51 -42.10
C LYS A 240 17.50 -38.52 -43.09
N GLU A 241 18.00 -37.29 -43.15
CA GLU A 241 17.52 -36.28 -44.09
C GLU A 241 17.92 -36.62 -45.54
N ILE A 242 19.14 -37.11 -45.77
CA ILE A 242 19.59 -37.64 -47.08
C ILE A 242 18.76 -38.86 -47.50
N MET A 243 18.38 -39.72 -46.56
CA MET A 243 17.49 -40.87 -46.79
C MET A 243 16.02 -40.47 -47.04
N GLY A 244 15.69 -39.17 -47.09
CA GLY A 244 14.35 -38.68 -47.40
C GLY A 244 13.35 -38.76 -46.25
N PHE A 245 13.80 -38.92 -45.00
CA PHE A 245 12.89 -38.87 -43.86
C PHE A 245 12.34 -37.45 -43.68
N SER A 246 11.04 -37.34 -43.40
CA SER A 246 10.43 -36.06 -43.06
C SER A 246 10.97 -35.51 -41.73
N HIS A 247 11.06 -34.18 -41.64
CA HIS A 247 11.52 -33.45 -40.46
C HIS A 247 10.88 -33.94 -39.15
N LEU A 248 9.56 -34.16 -39.16
CA LEU A 248 8.78 -34.68 -38.03
C LEU A 248 9.23 -36.07 -37.57
N LYS A 249 9.67 -36.90 -38.51
CA LYS A 249 10.12 -38.27 -38.24
C LYS A 249 11.56 -38.28 -37.71
N ILE A 250 12.37 -37.28 -38.06
CA ILE A 250 13.73 -37.08 -37.55
C ILE A 250 13.70 -36.62 -36.09
N LEU A 251 12.86 -35.63 -35.77
CA LEU A 251 12.74 -35.04 -34.42
C LEU A 251 11.63 -35.65 -33.55
N LYS A 252 11.06 -36.81 -33.94
CA LYS A 252 9.93 -37.46 -33.24
C LYS A 252 10.10 -37.56 -31.72
N SER A 253 11.29 -37.95 -31.25
CA SER A 253 11.57 -38.11 -29.81
C SER A 253 11.43 -36.78 -29.05
N ARG A 254 11.81 -35.68 -29.69
CA ARG A 254 11.80 -34.34 -29.09
C ARG A 254 10.40 -33.75 -29.05
N TYR A 255 9.62 -33.97 -30.11
CA TYR A 255 8.20 -33.61 -30.13
C TYR A 255 7.38 -34.36 -29.08
N ILE A 256 7.74 -35.61 -28.75
CA ILE A 256 7.09 -36.35 -27.66
C ILE A 256 7.38 -35.71 -26.31
N VAL A 257 8.63 -35.30 -26.05
CA VAL A 257 9.00 -34.61 -24.81
C VAL A 257 8.29 -33.25 -24.72
N LEU A 258 8.32 -32.45 -25.79
CA LEU A 258 7.62 -31.16 -25.86
C LEU A 258 6.11 -31.32 -25.62
N ALA A 259 5.49 -32.37 -26.15
CA ALA A 259 4.07 -32.65 -25.95
C ALA A 259 3.75 -32.99 -24.48
N ILE A 260 4.60 -33.78 -23.83
CA ILE A 260 4.45 -34.10 -22.39
C ILE A 260 4.60 -32.83 -21.56
N GLU A 261 5.62 -32.01 -21.82
CA GLU A 261 5.84 -30.74 -21.13
C GLU A 261 4.68 -29.76 -21.33
N THR A 262 4.12 -29.69 -22.53
CA THR A 262 2.95 -28.86 -22.84
C THR A 262 1.71 -29.30 -22.05
N ILE A 263 1.48 -30.60 -21.91
CA ILE A 263 0.36 -31.15 -21.13
C ILE A 263 0.52 -30.82 -19.63
N VAL A 264 1.73 -30.98 -19.10
CA VAL A 264 2.03 -30.66 -17.68
C VAL A 264 1.87 -29.16 -17.42
N SER A 265 2.38 -28.31 -18.32
CA SER A 265 2.23 -26.86 -18.21
C SER A 265 0.77 -26.41 -18.29
N ALA A 266 -0.04 -27.04 -19.13
CA ALA A 266 -1.47 -26.74 -19.24
C ALA A 266 -2.23 -27.11 -17.96
N ALA A 267 -1.92 -28.26 -17.36
CA ALA A 267 -2.50 -28.69 -16.09
C ALA A 267 -2.16 -27.73 -14.94
N LEU A 268 -0.90 -27.25 -14.88
CA LEU A 268 -0.47 -26.28 -13.87
C LEU A 268 -1.12 -24.90 -14.06
N THR A 269 -1.30 -24.46 -15.30
CA THR A 269 -1.96 -23.17 -15.61
C THR A 269 -3.43 -23.14 -15.20
N ALA A 270 -4.13 -24.29 -15.25
CA ALA A 270 -5.49 -24.41 -14.75
C ALA A 270 -5.61 -24.22 -13.23
N ILE A 271 -4.52 -24.44 -12.49
CA ILE A 271 -4.46 -24.25 -11.03
C ILE A 271 -4.04 -22.82 -10.67
N ASN A 272 -3.15 -22.19 -11.46
CA ASN A 272 -2.72 -20.82 -11.21
C ASN A 272 -2.29 -20.08 -12.51
N TYR A 273 -2.70 -18.82 -12.65
CA TYR A 273 -2.42 -18.00 -13.82
C TYR A 273 -0.92 -17.68 -14.02
N TYR A 274 -0.12 -17.67 -12.96
CA TYR A 274 1.32 -17.36 -13.03
C TYR A 274 2.15 -18.35 -13.87
N PHE A 275 1.58 -19.50 -14.25
CA PHE A 275 2.27 -20.51 -15.07
C PHE A 275 2.36 -20.17 -16.58
N ALA A 276 1.75 -19.07 -17.05
CA ALA A 276 1.87 -18.62 -18.44
C ALA A 276 3.34 -18.39 -18.89
N CYS A 277 4.23 -18.03 -17.96
CA CYS A 277 5.66 -17.88 -18.24
C CYS A 277 6.33 -19.21 -18.66
N PHE A 278 5.87 -20.35 -18.17
CA PHE A 278 6.41 -21.66 -18.57
C PHE A 278 6.10 -21.96 -20.03
N PHE A 279 4.92 -21.56 -20.51
CA PHE A 279 4.56 -21.71 -21.92
C PHE A 279 5.49 -20.89 -22.83
N ALA A 280 5.82 -19.66 -22.42
CA ALA A 280 6.76 -18.82 -23.16
C ALA A 280 8.17 -19.44 -23.23
N ILE A 281 8.64 -20.03 -22.13
CA ILE A 281 9.94 -20.71 -22.07
C ILE A 281 9.96 -21.95 -22.97
N MET A 282 8.91 -22.78 -22.96
CA MET A 282 8.81 -23.95 -23.85
C MET A 282 8.77 -23.56 -25.33
N LEU A 283 8.06 -22.48 -25.67
CA LEU A 283 8.00 -21.99 -27.04
C LEU A 283 9.39 -21.50 -27.50
N LEU A 284 10.12 -20.82 -26.62
CA LEU A 284 11.48 -20.36 -26.88
C LEU A 284 12.45 -21.53 -27.07
N ASP A 285 12.33 -22.58 -26.26
CA ASP A 285 13.08 -23.83 -26.40
C ASP A 285 12.86 -24.50 -27.77
N PHE A 286 11.60 -24.61 -28.18
CA PHE A 286 11.23 -25.12 -29.50
C PHE A 286 11.82 -24.30 -30.65
N LEU A 287 11.77 -22.97 -30.55
CA LEU A 287 12.35 -22.07 -31.56
C LEU A 287 13.87 -22.23 -31.68
N PHE A 288 14.60 -22.36 -30.57
CA PHE A 288 16.03 -22.63 -30.60
C PHE A 288 16.36 -23.96 -31.26
N CYS A 289 15.61 -25.01 -30.96
CA CYS A 289 15.79 -26.32 -31.60
C CYS A 289 15.66 -26.23 -33.13
N GLU A 290 14.60 -25.58 -33.62
CA GLU A 290 14.34 -25.42 -35.06
C GLU A 290 15.42 -24.58 -35.75
N LEU A 291 15.84 -23.47 -35.11
CA LEU A 291 16.88 -22.59 -35.63
C LEU A 291 18.22 -23.33 -35.75
N LEU A 292 18.62 -24.04 -34.71
CA LEU A 292 19.85 -24.82 -34.67
C LEU A 292 19.82 -25.97 -35.67
N TYR A 293 18.69 -26.68 -35.81
CA TYR A 293 18.51 -27.74 -36.80
C TYR A 293 18.70 -27.23 -38.23
N ARG A 294 18.04 -26.11 -38.58
CA ARG A 294 18.19 -25.51 -39.92
C ARG A 294 19.62 -25.07 -40.21
N THR A 295 20.30 -24.52 -39.21
CA THR A 295 21.64 -23.95 -39.39
C THR A 295 22.71 -25.03 -39.48
N TYR A 296 22.69 -26.01 -38.58
CA TYR A 296 23.77 -26.99 -38.44
C TYR A 296 23.51 -28.33 -39.15
N ILE A 297 22.29 -28.60 -39.62
CA ILE A 297 21.99 -29.85 -40.35
C ILE A 297 21.58 -29.51 -41.78
N LYS A 298 20.51 -28.72 -41.95
CA LYS A 298 19.95 -28.46 -43.29
C LYS A 298 20.88 -27.64 -44.18
N ARG A 299 21.52 -26.59 -43.65
CA ARG A 299 22.47 -25.74 -44.40
C ARG A 299 23.87 -26.35 -44.52
N ALA A 300 24.30 -27.16 -43.54
CA ALA A 300 25.62 -27.77 -43.49
C ALA A 300 25.65 -29.21 -44.07
N LEU A 301 24.58 -29.66 -44.72
CA LEU A 301 24.41 -31.04 -45.19
C LEU A 301 25.59 -31.51 -46.05
N HIS A 302 26.07 -30.65 -46.94
CA HIS A 302 27.15 -30.94 -47.88
C HIS A 302 28.54 -31.03 -47.22
N GLU A 303 28.76 -30.30 -46.11
CA GLU A 303 30.01 -30.38 -45.33
C GLU A 303 30.02 -31.64 -44.45
N ILE A 304 28.85 -32.00 -43.88
CA ILE A 304 28.69 -33.21 -43.05
C ILE A 304 28.86 -34.48 -43.90
N GLU A 305 28.36 -34.49 -45.14
CA GLU A 305 28.50 -35.61 -46.08
C GLU A 305 29.96 -35.86 -46.48
N LYS A 306 30.78 -34.81 -46.60
CA LYS A 306 32.21 -34.90 -46.92
C LYS A 306 33.09 -35.30 -45.73
N GLY A 307 32.50 -35.51 -44.55
CA GLY A 307 33.19 -36.10 -43.39
C GLY A 307 33.97 -35.12 -42.51
N ALA A 308 33.69 -33.82 -42.56
CA ALA A 308 34.24 -32.84 -41.61
C ALA A 308 33.67 -32.97 -40.18
#